data_AF-A0A0H3J5S0-F1
#
_entry.id   AF-A0A0H3J5S0-F1
#
_cell.length_a   1.000
_cell.length_b   1.000
_cell.length_c   1.000
_cell.angle_alpha   90.00
_cell.angle_beta   90.00
_cell.angle_gamma   90.00
#
_symmetry.space_group_name_H-M   'P 1'
#
loop_
_entity.id
_entity.type
_entity.pdbx_description
1 polymer ?
#
loop_
_entity_poly.entity_id
_entity_poly.type
_entity_poly.pdbx_seq_one_letter_code
_entity_poly.pdbx_strand_id
1 'polypeptide(L)'
;MKRLKFKSYFYAIVISLVIVLLLLGSKFIKSQGKIALRSNSTIIFKGEEAKSNSSINSQKLKAESIKNLYKDGRYTGTSAGYKDNFILDVTVKDNKVTDINIISYEDGIEYVKQAAIPISDKIISAQSTDVDTVSGATTTSNGVKAAVKNALLKATYKDGTYNGKGIEYTTNKFVNVNVIIKKGKIDKLDLISQDEIPEFDKAWTNVTNKIIKSQSTMVDAVTGATYASNGIINAVYNGISKAETLGAVSTYPSKDQIIPPFKDGKYVGKDKEGNPVVEVTVKNNKIEKLDLKINDENSEYLKKAGNSIADEIVKKQLAEVDAVSGATKSSNELIIAVKDALRNAKDW
;
A
#
# COMPACT_ATOMS: atom_id res chain seq x y z
N MET A 1 -28.98 -46.90 28.99
CA MET A 1 -27.51 -46.88 29.17
C MET A 1 -26.65 -47.17 27.92
N LYS A 2 -27.19 -47.33 26.69
CA LYS A 2 -26.36 -47.66 25.48
C LYS A 2 -25.99 -46.48 24.56
N ARG A 3 -26.51 -45.26 24.76
CA ARG A 3 -26.20 -44.10 23.90
C ARG A 3 -25.03 -43.21 24.33
N LEU A 4 -24.51 -43.35 25.56
CA LEU A 4 -23.35 -42.56 26.03
C LEU A 4 -21.99 -43.16 25.60
N LYS A 5 -21.90 -44.47 25.33
CA LYS A 5 -20.63 -45.11 24.96
C LYS A 5 -20.21 -44.86 23.50
N PHE A 6 -21.13 -44.45 22.62
CA PHE A 6 -20.85 -44.26 21.19
C PHE A 6 -20.17 -42.92 20.88
N LYS A 7 -20.51 -41.84 21.58
CA LYS A 7 -19.86 -40.52 21.39
C LYS A 7 -18.43 -40.50 21.94
N SER A 8 -18.15 -41.26 22.99
CA SER A 8 -16.80 -41.38 23.57
C SER A 8 -15.84 -42.14 22.65
N TYR A 9 -16.30 -43.23 22.02
CA TYR A 9 -15.50 -43.99 21.06
C TYR A 9 -15.20 -43.20 19.76
N PHE A 10 -16.15 -42.39 19.29
CA PHE A 10 -15.94 -41.59 18.08
C PHE A 10 -14.90 -40.47 18.29
N TYR A 11 -14.91 -39.80 19.45
CA TYR A 11 -13.88 -38.81 19.79
C TYR A 11 -12.49 -39.45 19.99
N ALA A 12 -12.42 -40.64 20.59
CA ALA A 12 -11.14 -41.35 20.76
C ALA A 12 -10.49 -41.78 19.43
N ILE A 13 -11.29 -42.16 18.44
CA ILE A 13 -10.80 -42.53 17.09
C ILE A 13 -10.32 -41.30 16.32
N VAL A 14 -11.06 -40.18 16.38
CA VAL A 14 -10.67 -38.94 15.70
C VAL A 14 -9.41 -38.32 16.32
N ILE A 15 -9.27 -38.34 17.64
CA ILE A 15 -8.06 -37.85 18.33
C ILE A 15 -6.84 -38.74 18.03
N SER A 16 -7.01 -40.07 17.95
CA SER A 16 -5.90 -40.98 17.58
C SER A 16 -5.44 -40.78 16.13
N LEU A 17 -6.35 -40.51 15.19
CA LEU A 17 -6.00 -40.22 13.79
C LEU A 17 -5.25 -38.89 13.62
N VAL A 18 -5.61 -37.85 14.38
CA VAL A 18 -4.92 -36.55 14.36
C VAL A 18 -3.50 -36.66 14.95
N ILE A 19 -3.32 -37.48 16.00
CA ILE A 19 -1.99 -37.71 16.60
C ILE A 19 -1.09 -38.54 15.69
N VAL A 20 -1.63 -39.53 14.96
CA VAL A 20 -0.86 -40.30 13.96
C VAL A 20 -0.41 -39.42 12.78
N LEU A 21 -1.23 -38.45 12.34
CA LEU A 21 -0.86 -37.48 11.31
C LEU A 21 0.23 -36.49 11.77
N LEU A 22 0.22 -36.08 13.04
CA LEU A 22 1.26 -35.21 13.63
C LEU A 22 2.60 -35.94 13.86
N LEU A 23 2.55 -37.25 14.15
CA LEU A 23 3.76 -38.08 14.30
C LEU A 23 4.38 -38.50 12.95
N LEU A 24 3.58 -38.59 11.88
CA LEU A 24 4.09 -38.81 10.52
C LEU A 24 4.70 -37.53 9.90
N GLY A 25 4.13 -36.35 10.21
CA GLY A 25 4.68 -35.06 9.76
C GLY A 25 6.03 -34.70 10.39
N SER A 26 6.32 -35.16 11.60
CA SER A 26 7.60 -34.89 12.29
C SER A 26 8.73 -35.85 11.89
N LYS A 27 8.42 -37.04 11.33
CA LYS A 27 9.43 -37.99 10.84
C LYS A 27 9.86 -37.76 9.38
N PHE A 28 9.21 -36.88 8.63
CA PHE A 28 9.60 -36.55 7.24
C PHE A 28 10.54 -35.35 7.10
N ILE A 29 10.96 -34.72 8.21
CA ILE A 29 11.84 -33.52 8.19
C ILE A 29 13.31 -33.85 8.57
N LYS A 30 13.62 -35.09 8.95
CA LYS A 30 14.99 -35.51 9.29
C LYS A 30 15.47 -36.67 8.43
N SER A 31 15.73 -36.42 7.14
CA SER A 31 16.71 -37.21 6.35
C SER A 31 16.83 -36.68 4.91
N GLN A 32 17.38 -35.49 4.73
CA GLN A 32 18.36 -35.19 3.67
C GLN A 32 19.24 -34.03 4.17
N GLY A 33 20.55 -34.19 4.02
CA GLY A 33 21.58 -33.45 4.74
C GLY A 33 21.73 -31.96 4.38
N LYS A 34 22.32 -31.23 5.33
CA LYS A 34 22.98 -29.92 5.25
C LYS A 34 22.83 -29.17 3.92
N ILE A 35 22.00 -28.12 3.91
CA ILE A 35 22.12 -27.02 2.96
C ILE A 35 22.27 -25.73 3.77
N ALA A 36 23.40 -25.07 3.55
CA ALA A 36 23.78 -23.80 4.14
C ALA A 36 22.77 -22.70 3.79
N LEU A 37 22.65 -21.73 4.72
CA LEU A 37 22.04 -20.42 4.50
C LEU A 37 22.55 -19.84 3.16
N ARG A 38 21.65 -19.67 2.19
CA ARG A 38 21.88 -18.77 1.06
C ARG A 38 20.95 -17.57 1.19
N SER A 39 21.49 -16.51 1.79
CA SER A 39 21.32 -15.19 1.23
C SER A 39 21.88 -15.21 -0.20
N ASN A 40 21.13 -14.66 -1.16
CA ASN A 40 21.65 -13.77 -2.20
C ASN A 40 20.57 -13.55 -3.28
N SER A 41 20.04 -12.34 -3.31
CA SER A 41 19.71 -11.68 -4.58
C SER A 41 20.30 -10.28 -4.58
N THR A 42 21.62 -10.21 -4.35
CA THR A 42 22.44 -9.16 -4.94
C THR A 42 22.62 -9.51 -6.41
N ILE A 43 21.94 -8.79 -7.30
CA ILE A 43 22.32 -8.77 -8.72
C ILE A 43 23.53 -7.83 -8.80
N ILE A 44 24.73 -8.41 -8.76
CA ILE A 44 25.92 -7.77 -9.33
C ILE A 44 25.89 -8.13 -10.82
N PHE A 45 25.75 -7.11 -11.67
CA PHE A 45 25.94 -7.28 -13.11
C PHE A 45 27.41 -7.57 -13.41
N LYS A 46 27.69 -8.76 -13.92
CA LYS A 46 28.82 -9.00 -14.83
C LYS A 46 28.48 -10.13 -15.81
N GLY A 47 28.17 -9.72 -17.04
CA GLY A 47 28.40 -10.45 -18.30
C GLY A 47 27.65 -11.76 -18.60
N GLU A 48 26.71 -11.69 -19.54
CA GLU A 48 26.69 -12.58 -20.73
C GLU A 48 27.98 -12.25 -21.55
N GLU A 49 28.65 -13.12 -22.30
CA GLU A 49 28.20 -14.17 -23.23
C GLU A 49 27.85 -15.51 -22.53
N ALA A 50 26.76 -16.25 -22.80
CA ALA A 50 25.82 -16.25 -23.92
C ALA A 50 24.48 -16.96 -23.55
N LYS A 51 23.38 -16.41 -24.09
CA LYS A 51 22.18 -17.01 -24.69
C LYS A 51 21.38 -18.04 -23.89
N SER A 52 20.23 -17.59 -23.36
CA SER A 52 19.04 -18.43 -23.19
C SER A 52 17.81 -17.75 -23.82
N ASN A 53 17.16 -18.44 -24.74
CA ASN A 53 15.91 -18.04 -25.38
C ASN A 53 14.78 -17.93 -24.34
N SER A 54 14.43 -16.72 -23.93
CA SER A 54 13.07 -16.41 -23.47
C SER A 54 12.60 -15.14 -24.18
N SER A 55 12.17 -15.33 -25.41
CA SER A 55 11.39 -14.35 -26.16
C SER A 55 10.01 -14.20 -25.52
N ILE A 56 9.95 -13.52 -24.38
CA ILE A 56 8.76 -12.74 -24.03
C ILE A 56 8.90 -11.44 -24.83
N ASN A 57 8.15 -11.40 -25.92
CA ASN A 57 8.08 -10.34 -26.89
C ASN A 57 7.83 -8.97 -26.20
N SER A 58 8.92 -8.23 -25.97
CA SER A 58 8.98 -6.89 -25.38
C SER A 58 8.62 -5.78 -26.37
N GLN A 59 8.08 -6.14 -27.54
CA GLN A 59 7.59 -5.21 -28.56
C GLN A 59 6.08 -5.32 -28.76
N LYS A 60 5.27 -5.14 -27.70
CA LYS A 60 3.86 -4.71 -27.82
C LYS A 60 3.26 -4.18 -26.51
N LEU A 61 3.89 -3.20 -25.89
CA LEU A 61 3.20 -2.33 -24.93
C LEU A 61 3.49 -0.88 -25.30
N LYS A 62 2.86 -0.47 -26.42
CA LYS A 62 2.69 0.94 -26.75
C LYS A 62 1.99 1.59 -25.55
N ALA A 63 2.53 2.71 -25.10
CA ALA A 63 1.95 3.54 -24.04
C ALA A 63 0.53 3.96 -24.45
N GLU A 64 -0.47 3.20 -24.02
CA GLU A 64 -1.83 3.70 -23.92
C GLU A 64 -1.97 4.35 -22.55
N SER A 65 -2.74 5.44 -22.46
CA SER A 65 -3.17 6.02 -21.20
C SER A 65 -4.08 5.01 -20.48
N ILE A 66 -3.50 4.05 -19.78
CA ILE A 66 -4.29 2.96 -19.22
C ILE A 66 -4.91 3.45 -17.90
N LYS A 67 -6.11 4.02 -18.01
CA LYS A 67 -7.03 4.21 -16.89
C LYS A 67 -7.51 2.83 -16.43
N ASN A 68 -6.66 2.10 -15.72
CA ASN A 68 -7.03 0.86 -15.04
C ASN A 68 -8.01 1.17 -13.90
N LEU A 69 -8.73 0.15 -13.46
CA LEU A 69 -9.41 0.20 -12.18
C LEU A 69 -8.39 -0.18 -11.10
N TYR A 70 -8.13 0.73 -10.18
CA TYR A 70 -7.24 0.52 -9.05
C TYR A 70 -8.03 0.30 -7.78
N LYS A 71 -7.56 -0.64 -6.96
CA LYS A 71 -8.04 -0.80 -5.60
C LYS A 71 -7.44 0.27 -4.71
N ASP A 72 -8.26 0.88 -3.88
CA ASP A 72 -7.82 1.81 -2.86
C ASP A 72 -6.77 1.19 -1.92
N GLY A 73 -5.79 1.99 -1.53
CA GLY A 73 -4.68 1.56 -0.69
C GLY A 73 -3.38 2.25 -1.05
N ARG A 74 -2.32 1.91 -0.31
CA ARG A 74 -0.96 2.36 -0.59
C ARG A 74 -0.18 1.25 -1.27
N TYR A 75 0.61 1.56 -2.28
CA TYR A 75 1.34 0.57 -3.07
C TYR A 75 2.77 1.04 -3.34
N THR A 76 3.75 0.19 -3.05
CA THR A 76 5.16 0.52 -3.26
C THR A 76 5.57 0.29 -4.70
N GLY A 77 6.19 1.30 -5.28
CA GLY A 77 6.84 1.28 -6.56
C GLY A 77 8.35 1.22 -6.41
N THR A 78 9.00 0.40 -7.23
CA THR A 78 10.47 0.37 -7.32
C THR A 78 10.86 0.51 -8.77
N SER A 79 11.90 1.29 -9.06
CA SER A 79 12.48 1.40 -10.40
C SER A 79 14.00 1.48 -10.30
N ALA A 80 14.69 1.21 -11.41
CA ALA A 80 16.13 1.50 -11.48
C ALA A 80 16.33 3.02 -11.45
N GLY A 81 17.03 3.53 -10.44
CA GLY A 81 17.53 4.91 -10.39
C GLY A 81 18.90 5.02 -11.06
N TYR A 82 19.55 6.18 -10.92
CA TYR A 82 20.86 6.42 -11.55
C TYR A 82 21.99 5.61 -10.87
N LYS A 83 21.95 5.49 -9.53
CA LYS A 83 22.95 4.72 -8.75
C LYS A 83 22.40 3.44 -8.13
N ASP A 84 21.17 3.48 -7.63
CA ASP A 84 20.48 2.36 -6.98
C ASP A 84 18.98 2.43 -7.29
N ASN A 85 18.19 1.50 -6.76
CA ASN A 85 16.76 1.49 -6.89
C ASN A 85 16.11 2.75 -6.28
N PHE A 86 15.24 3.38 -7.05
CA PHE A 86 14.35 4.45 -6.59
C PHE A 86 13.06 3.82 -6.07
N ILE A 87 12.70 4.11 -4.81
CA ILE A 87 11.54 3.52 -4.13
C ILE A 87 10.59 4.63 -3.68
N LEU A 88 9.30 4.47 -4.00
CA LEU A 88 8.22 5.34 -3.52
C LEU A 88 6.97 4.54 -3.18
N ASP A 89 6.07 5.16 -2.44
CA ASP A 89 4.71 4.69 -2.22
C ASP A 89 3.73 5.58 -2.98
N VAL A 90 2.72 4.95 -3.59
CA VAL A 90 1.59 5.63 -4.23
C VAL A 90 0.34 5.34 -3.44
N THR A 91 -0.37 6.38 -3.01
CA THR A 91 -1.69 6.23 -2.39
C THR A 91 -2.76 6.38 -3.46
N VAL A 92 -3.60 5.36 -3.58
CA VAL A 92 -4.78 5.34 -4.43
C VAL A 92 -6.01 5.45 -3.56
N LYS A 93 -6.91 6.36 -3.92
CA LYS A 93 -8.23 6.49 -3.34
C LYS A 93 -9.24 6.83 -4.42
N ASP A 94 -10.40 6.20 -4.41
CA ASP A 94 -11.48 6.46 -5.36
C ASP A 94 -11.02 6.35 -6.82
N ASN A 95 -10.18 5.35 -7.11
CA ASN A 95 -9.51 5.13 -8.40
C ASN A 95 -8.62 6.30 -8.87
N LYS A 96 -8.14 7.15 -7.94
CA LYS A 96 -7.23 8.28 -8.22
C LYS A 96 -5.96 8.17 -7.41
N VAL A 97 -4.85 8.63 -7.97
CA VAL A 97 -3.60 8.86 -7.24
C VAL A 97 -3.77 10.12 -6.39
N THR A 98 -3.78 9.98 -5.07
CA THR A 98 -3.95 11.13 -4.16
C THR A 98 -2.65 11.57 -3.52
N ASP A 99 -1.64 10.71 -3.48
CA ASP A 99 -0.36 11.02 -2.87
C ASP A 99 0.75 10.12 -3.44
N ILE A 100 1.96 10.67 -3.49
CA ILE A 100 3.18 9.96 -3.83
C ILE A 100 4.23 10.32 -2.78
N ASN A 101 4.71 9.32 -2.06
CA ASN A 101 5.70 9.48 -1.00
C ASN A 101 7.02 8.84 -1.42
N ILE A 102 8.07 9.64 -1.57
CA ILE A 102 9.42 9.16 -1.91
C ILE A 102 10.01 8.52 -0.65
N ILE A 103 10.39 7.24 -0.73
CA ILE A 103 10.89 6.45 0.41
C ILE A 103 12.42 6.36 0.39
N SER A 104 13.00 6.10 -0.78
CA SER A 104 14.45 5.92 -0.91
C SER A 104 14.92 6.43 -2.25
N TYR A 105 16.05 7.10 -2.20
CA TYR A 105 16.66 7.81 -3.30
C TYR A 105 18.16 7.99 -3.04
N GLU A 106 18.98 7.58 -3.99
CA GLU A 106 20.45 7.58 -3.88
C GLU A 106 21.13 8.54 -4.87
N ASP A 107 20.38 9.26 -5.72
CA ASP A 107 21.00 10.13 -6.73
C ASP A 107 21.49 11.50 -6.15
N GLY A 108 21.28 11.76 -4.85
CA GLY A 108 21.72 12.96 -4.09
C GLY A 108 20.71 14.13 -4.06
N ILE A 109 20.33 14.64 -2.88
CA ILE A 109 19.07 15.39 -2.62
C ILE A 109 18.60 16.43 -3.68
N GLU A 110 19.52 17.06 -4.40
CA GLU A 110 19.25 18.00 -5.49
C GLU A 110 18.26 17.45 -6.54
N TYR A 111 18.44 16.20 -7.04
CA TYR A 111 17.52 15.68 -8.06
C TYR A 111 16.15 15.27 -7.50
N VAL A 112 16.02 15.06 -6.19
CA VAL A 112 14.68 14.92 -5.57
C VAL A 112 13.92 16.23 -5.67
N LYS A 113 14.56 17.35 -5.33
CA LYS A 113 13.96 18.68 -5.43
C LYS A 113 13.70 19.08 -6.87
N GLN A 114 14.69 18.88 -7.74
CA GLN A 114 14.62 19.29 -9.14
C GLN A 114 13.62 18.46 -9.94
N ALA A 115 13.51 17.15 -9.69
CA ALA A 115 12.68 16.25 -10.51
C ALA A 115 11.66 15.44 -9.71
N ALA A 116 12.07 14.71 -8.67
CA ALA A 116 11.18 13.72 -8.07
C ALA A 116 9.88 14.32 -7.50
N ILE A 117 9.99 15.46 -6.81
CA ILE A 117 8.84 16.19 -6.26
C ILE A 117 7.99 16.80 -7.40
N PRO A 118 8.53 17.64 -8.31
CA PRO A 118 7.74 18.22 -9.41
C PRO A 118 7.05 17.18 -10.31
N ILE A 119 7.71 16.05 -10.57
CA ILE A 119 7.13 14.96 -11.38
C ILE A 119 6.00 14.28 -10.61
N SER A 120 6.15 14.06 -9.30
CA SER A 120 5.08 13.50 -8.46
C SER A 120 3.85 14.40 -8.47
N ASP A 121 4.01 15.71 -8.30
CA ASP A 121 2.91 16.68 -8.34
C ASP A 121 2.23 16.74 -9.71
N LYS A 122 3.02 16.68 -10.79
CA LYS A 122 2.51 16.58 -12.16
C LYS A 122 1.70 15.31 -12.36
N ILE A 123 2.16 14.16 -11.85
CA ILE A 123 1.46 12.88 -11.95
C ILE A 123 0.13 12.92 -11.18
N ILE A 124 0.13 13.44 -9.95
CA ILE A 124 -1.09 13.61 -9.14
C ILE A 124 -2.07 14.54 -9.87
N SER A 125 -1.59 15.65 -10.42
CA SER A 125 -2.43 16.61 -11.13
C SER A 125 -2.99 16.05 -12.43
N ALA A 126 -2.16 15.36 -13.21
CA ALA A 126 -2.52 14.79 -14.51
C ALA A 126 -3.27 13.45 -14.40
N GLN A 127 -3.22 12.79 -13.24
CA GLN A 127 -3.65 11.40 -13.05
C GLN A 127 -3.05 10.44 -14.09
N SER A 128 -1.79 10.71 -14.47
CA SER A 128 -1.08 9.99 -15.52
C SER A 128 0.41 9.96 -15.21
N THR A 129 1.05 8.83 -15.51
CA THR A 129 2.52 8.73 -15.49
C THR A 129 3.17 9.30 -16.76
N ASP A 130 2.38 9.66 -17.77
CA ASP A 130 2.84 10.27 -19.01
C ASP A 130 2.93 11.79 -18.87
N VAL A 131 3.94 12.24 -18.12
CA VAL A 131 4.25 13.66 -17.90
C VAL A 131 5.67 13.98 -18.39
N ASP A 132 5.88 15.23 -18.79
CA ASP A 132 7.18 15.70 -19.27
C ASP A 132 8.24 15.65 -18.17
N THR A 133 9.41 15.13 -18.52
CA THR A 133 10.58 15.09 -17.65
C THR A 133 11.13 16.49 -17.38
N VAL A 134 11.87 16.65 -16.29
CA VAL A 134 12.59 17.91 -16.00
C VAL A 134 13.95 17.91 -16.69
N SER A 135 14.25 18.99 -17.42
CA SER A 135 15.54 19.22 -18.08
C SER A 135 16.70 19.15 -17.07
N GLY A 136 17.76 18.41 -17.43
CA GLY A 136 18.91 18.18 -16.54
C GLY A 136 18.70 17.11 -15.47
N ALA A 137 17.48 16.57 -15.32
CA ALA A 137 17.14 15.54 -14.34
C ALA A 137 16.28 14.42 -14.96
N THR A 138 16.61 14.06 -16.21
CA THR A 138 15.84 13.09 -17.01
C THR A 138 15.82 11.69 -16.39
N THR A 139 16.96 11.20 -15.88
CA THR A 139 17.04 9.87 -15.26
C THR A 139 16.13 9.77 -14.04
N THR A 140 16.22 10.74 -13.13
CA THR A 140 15.36 10.79 -11.92
C THR A 140 13.89 10.96 -12.29
N SER A 141 13.57 11.81 -13.27
CA SER A 141 12.19 11.97 -13.77
C SER A 141 11.62 10.63 -14.27
N ASN A 142 12.40 9.88 -15.05
CA ASN A 142 11.98 8.58 -15.56
C ASN A 142 11.89 7.51 -14.46
N GLY A 143 12.78 7.56 -13.46
CA GLY A 143 12.71 6.71 -12.27
C GLY A 143 11.39 6.89 -11.52
N VAL A 144 10.98 8.15 -11.25
CA VAL A 144 9.69 8.42 -10.59
C VAL A 144 8.52 7.89 -11.43
N LYS A 145 8.48 8.20 -12.73
CA LYS A 145 7.42 7.72 -13.63
C LYS A 145 7.33 6.19 -13.62
N ALA A 146 8.46 5.50 -13.67
CA ALA A 146 8.54 4.04 -13.68
C ALA A 146 8.13 3.43 -12.33
N ALA A 147 8.59 3.99 -11.21
CA ALA A 147 8.23 3.51 -9.88
C ALA A 147 6.72 3.68 -9.63
N VAL A 148 6.13 4.83 -9.99
CA VAL A 148 4.68 5.03 -9.92
C VAL A 148 3.93 4.01 -10.78
N LYS A 149 4.38 3.78 -12.02
CA LYS A 149 3.77 2.77 -12.89
C LYS A 149 3.79 1.38 -12.26
N ASN A 150 4.90 1.01 -11.62
CA ASN A 150 5.04 -0.28 -10.94
C ASN A 150 4.15 -0.38 -9.69
N ALA A 151 3.97 0.71 -8.94
CA ALA A 151 3.01 0.78 -7.84
C ALA A 151 1.56 0.60 -8.31
N LEU A 152 1.16 1.33 -9.36
CA LEU A 152 -0.18 1.26 -9.94
C LEU A 152 -0.48 -0.11 -10.56
N LEU A 153 0.53 -0.79 -11.11
CA LEU A 153 0.38 -2.16 -11.57
C LEU A 153 -0.01 -3.09 -10.40
N LYS A 154 0.62 -2.93 -9.23
CA LYS A 154 0.26 -3.71 -8.03
C LYS A 154 -1.16 -3.42 -7.55
N ALA A 155 -1.64 -2.19 -7.71
CA ALA A 155 -3.00 -1.77 -7.36
C ALA A 155 -4.09 -2.26 -8.33
N THR A 156 -3.70 -2.79 -9.49
CA THR A 156 -4.63 -3.22 -10.54
C THR A 156 -5.32 -4.53 -10.13
N TYR A 157 -6.64 -4.62 -10.33
CA TYR A 157 -7.41 -5.84 -10.06
C TYR A 157 -7.00 -6.99 -10.99
N LYS A 158 -7.00 -8.21 -10.46
CA LYS A 158 -6.82 -9.43 -11.24
C LYS A 158 -8.01 -9.64 -12.18
N ASP A 159 -7.73 -10.30 -13.29
CA ASP A 159 -8.76 -10.73 -14.23
C ASP A 159 -9.61 -11.83 -13.61
N GLY A 160 -10.92 -11.79 -13.87
CA GLY A 160 -11.85 -12.73 -13.27
C GLY A 160 -13.31 -12.32 -13.41
N THR A 161 -14.19 -13.16 -12.90
CA THR A 161 -15.61 -12.85 -12.75
C THR A 161 -15.95 -12.82 -11.26
N TYR A 162 -16.44 -11.69 -10.79
CA TYR A 162 -16.70 -11.45 -9.38
C TYR A 162 -18.18 -11.21 -9.15
N ASN A 163 -18.80 -12.12 -8.41
CA ASN A 163 -20.21 -11.99 -8.05
C ASN A 163 -20.38 -10.87 -7.00
N GLY A 164 -21.28 -9.94 -7.28
CA GLY A 164 -21.65 -8.86 -6.38
C GLY A 164 -23.12 -8.90 -6.04
N LYS A 165 -23.45 -8.68 -4.76
CA LYS A 165 -24.83 -8.49 -4.28
C LYS A 165 -24.98 -7.09 -3.72
N GLY A 166 -25.95 -6.36 -4.25
CA GLY A 166 -26.34 -5.03 -3.80
C GLY A 166 -27.74 -5.07 -3.22
N ILE A 167 -27.96 -4.27 -2.18
CA ILE A 167 -29.28 -4.05 -1.59
C ILE A 167 -29.63 -2.58 -1.77
N GLU A 168 -30.88 -2.34 -2.18
CA GLU A 168 -31.50 -1.03 -2.19
C GLU A 168 -32.07 -0.73 -0.79
N TYR A 169 -31.77 0.44 -0.24
CA TYR A 169 -31.96 0.72 1.19
C TYR A 169 -33.42 0.96 1.64
N THR A 170 -34.34 1.26 0.72
CA THR A 170 -35.73 1.64 1.04
C THR A 170 -36.64 0.43 1.10
N THR A 171 -36.53 -0.44 0.11
CA THR A 171 -37.39 -1.61 -0.09
C THR A 171 -36.71 -2.92 0.27
N ASN A 172 -35.41 -2.86 0.62
CA ASN A 172 -34.57 -4.02 0.92
C ASN A 172 -34.49 -5.04 -0.22
N LYS A 173 -34.80 -4.59 -1.45
CA LYS A 173 -34.73 -5.38 -2.67
C LYS A 173 -33.29 -5.56 -3.12
N PHE A 174 -32.95 -6.73 -3.64
CA PHE A 174 -31.58 -7.05 -4.04
C PHE A 174 -31.36 -7.03 -5.55
N VAL A 175 -30.09 -6.83 -5.92
CA VAL A 175 -29.55 -6.99 -7.27
C VAL A 175 -28.30 -7.85 -7.17
N ASN A 176 -28.19 -8.89 -7.99
CA ASN A 176 -27.02 -9.74 -8.12
C ASN A 176 -26.41 -9.56 -9.52
N VAL A 177 -25.10 -9.31 -9.57
CA VAL A 177 -24.36 -9.08 -10.81
C VAL A 177 -23.07 -9.90 -10.85
N ASN A 178 -22.61 -10.18 -12.05
CA ASN A 178 -21.24 -10.61 -12.33
C ASN A 178 -20.46 -9.41 -12.86
N VAL A 179 -19.37 -9.06 -12.17
CA VAL A 179 -18.40 -8.06 -12.61
C VAL A 179 -17.25 -8.79 -13.30
N ILE A 180 -17.10 -8.61 -14.61
CA ILE A 180 -16.05 -9.26 -15.39
C ILE A 180 -14.90 -8.28 -15.56
N ILE A 181 -13.74 -8.62 -14.99
CA ILE A 181 -12.51 -7.85 -15.10
C ILE A 181 -11.59 -8.53 -16.10
N LYS A 182 -11.12 -7.76 -17.10
CA LYS A 182 -10.08 -8.18 -18.04
C LYS A 182 -9.05 -7.09 -18.22
N LYS A 183 -7.78 -7.48 -18.23
CA LYS A 183 -6.63 -6.57 -18.31
C LYS A 183 -6.74 -5.43 -17.29
N GLY A 184 -7.21 -5.73 -16.08
CA GLY A 184 -7.35 -4.73 -15.00
C GLY A 184 -8.47 -3.70 -15.18
N LYS A 185 -9.43 -3.96 -16.07
CA LYS A 185 -10.60 -3.09 -16.34
C LYS A 185 -11.89 -3.87 -16.20
N ILE A 186 -12.95 -3.19 -15.75
CA ILE A 186 -14.34 -3.65 -15.87
C ILE A 186 -14.65 -3.77 -17.36
N ASP A 187 -14.61 -4.99 -17.87
CA ASP A 187 -14.86 -5.35 -19.27
C ASP A 187 -16.37 -5.42 -19.52
N LYS A 188 -17.10 -6.04 -18.60
CA LYS A 188 -18.53 -6.30 -18.73
C LYS A 188 -19.20 -6.43 -17.36
N LEU A 189 -20.48 -6.10 -17.33
CA LEU A 189 -21.37 -6.34 -16.21
C LEU A 189 -22.54 -7.20 -16.69
N ASP A 190 -22.74 -8.34 -16.05
CA ASP A 190 -23.84 -9.26 -16.36
C ASP A 190 -24.83 -9.30 -15.21
N LEU A 191 -26.12 -9.11 -15.52
CA LEU A 191 -27.19 -9.30 -14.55
C LEU A 191 -27.36 -10.79 -14.29
N ILE A 192 -27.38 -11.18 -13.01
CA ILE A 192 -27.67 -12.56 -12.61
C ILE A 192 -29.14 -12.66 -12.19
N SER A 193 -29.55 -11.77 -11.28
CA SER A 193 -30.92 -11.69 -10.79
C SER A 193 -31.17 -10.37 -10.07
N GLN A 194 -32.44 -9.99 -9.95
CA GLN A 194 -32.88 -8.86 -9.14
C GLN A 194 -34.31 -9.12 -8.67
N ASP A 195 -34.67 -8.56 -7.52
CA ASP A 195 -36.09 -8.41 -7.14
C ASP A 195 -36.77 -7.38 -8.04
N GLU A 196 -38.08 -7.40 -8.22
CA GLU A 196 -38.79 -6.43 -9.07
C GLU A 196 -38.63 -4.98 -8.57
N ILE A 197 -37.65 -4.24 -9.08
CA ILE A 197 -37.43 -2.83 -8.76
C ILE A 197 -37.98 -1.97 -9.90
N PRO A 198 -38.84 -0.96 -9.63
CA PRO A 198 -39.31 -0.05 -10.67
C PRO A 198 -38.17 0.63 -11.43
N GLU A 199 -38.36 0.84 -12.74
CA GLU A 199 -37.40 1.51 -13.62
C GLU A 199 -36.02 0.82 -13.69
N PHE A 200 -35.95 -0.50 -13.42
CA PHE A 200 -34.69 -1.24 -13.40
C PHE A 200 -33.95 -1.20 -14.73
N ASP A 201 -34.60 -1.46 -15.86
CA ASP A 201 -33.93 -1.50 -17.18
C ASP A 201 -33.33 -0.15 -17.58
N LYS A 202 -34.04 0.93 -17.23
CA LYS A 202 -33.57 2.31 -17.41
C LYS A 202 -32.30 2.54 -16.58
N ALA A 203 -32.32 2.16 -15.30
CA ALA A 203 -31.16 2.26 -14.43
C ALA A 203 -30.01 1.37 -14.91
N TRP A 204 -30.28 0.10 -15.25
CA TRP A 204 -29.30 -0.88 -15.71
C TRP A 204 -28.52 -0.33 -16.89
N THR A 205 -29.21 0.09 -17.95
CA THR A 205 -28.57 0.61 -19.16
C THR A 205 -27.69 1.82 -18.85
N ASN A 206 -28.21 2.80 -18.12
CA ASN A 206 -27.49 4.06 -17.90
C ASN A 206 -26.35 3.92 -16.88
N VAL A 207 -26.59 3.25 -15.75
CA VAL A 207 -25.60 3.08 -14.68
C VAL A 207 -24.46 2.18 -15.12
N THR A 208 -24.74 1.03 -15.73
CA THR A 208 -23.68 0.12 -16.19
C THR A 208 -22.81 0.77 -17.26
N ASN A 209 -23.40 1.52 -18.21
CA ASN A 209 -22.66 2.31 -19.18
C ASN A 209 -21.77 3.37 -18.51
N LYS A 210 -22.28 4.09 -17.51
CA LYS A 210 -21.48 5.05 -16.73
C LYS A 210 -20.32 4.36 -16.02
N ILE A 211 -20.55 3.23 -15.35
CA ILE A 211 -19.53 2.48 -14.61
C ILE A 211 -18.44 1.95 -15.54
N ILE A 212 -18.80 1.31 -16.65
CA ILE A 212 -17.85 0.76 -17.62
C ILE A 212 -17.03 1.89 -18.25
N LYS A 213 -17.66 3.01 -18.60
CA LYS A 213 -16.97 4.18 -19.18
C LYS A 213 -16.05 4.87 -18.16
N SER A 214 -16.50 5.02 -16.92
CA SER A 214 -15.73 5.71 -15.88
C SER A 214 -14.65 4.84 -15.27
N GLN A 215 -14.81 3.51 -15.33
CA GLN A 215 -14.07 2.52 -14.53
C GLN A 215 -14.17 2.87 -13.04
N SER A 216 -15.39 3.14 -12.55
CA SER A 216 -15.64 3.49 -11.16
C SER A 216 -17.12 3.27 -10.81
N THR A 217 -17.39 2.90 -9.56
CA THR A 217 -18.74 2.85 -8.99
C THR A 217 -19.22 4.20 -8.49
N MET A 218 -18.35 5.22 -8.46
CA MET A 218 -18.72 6.61 -8.15
C MET A 218 -19.39 7.26 -9.36
N VAL A 219 -20.64 6.87 -9.62
CA VAL A 219 -21.45 7.41 -10.71
C VAL A 219 -22.80 7.86 -10.17
N ASP A 220 -23.37 8.89 -10.78
CA ASP A 220 -24.67 9.39 -10.36
C ASP A 220 -25.79 8.42 -10.72
N ALA A 221 -26.74 8.30 -9.79
CA ALA A 221 -28.01 7.65 -10.01
C ALA A 221 -28.80 8.30 -11.18
N VAL A 222 -29.72 7.54 -11.74
CA VAL A 222 -30.55 7.97 -12.86
C VAL A 222 -31.84 8.58 -12.35
N THR A 223 -32.19 9.77 -12.84
CA THR A 223 -33.43 10.46 -12.47
C THR A 223 -34.66 9.59 -12.72
N GLY A 224 -35.51 9.46 -11.70
CA GLY A 224 -36.70 8.60 -11.70
C GLY A 224 -36.40 7.10 -11.48
N ALA A 225 -35.14 6.70 -11.39
CA ALA A 225 -34.73 5.31 -11.19
C ALA A 225 -33.65 5.17 -10.10
N THR A 226 -33.72 6.04 -9.07
CA THR A 226 -32.71 6.15 -8.02
C THR A 226 -32.52 4.84 -7.23
N TYR A 227 -33.61 4.17 -6.90
CA TYR A 227 -33.60 2.90 -6.16
C TYR A 227 -32.86 1.79 -6.92
N ALA A 228 -33.25 1.55 -8.17
CA ALA A 228 -32.57 0.59 -9.03
C ALA A 228 -31.09 0.98 -9.24
N SER A 229 -30.82 2.26 -9.47
CA SER A 229 -29.45 2.76 -9.66
C SER A 229 -28.54 2.43 -8.48
N ASN A 230 -28.99 2.71 -7.26
CA ASN A 230 -28.23 2.43 -6.05
C ASN A 230 -28.04 0.92 -5.83
N GLY A 231 -29.07 0.11 -6.09
CA GLY A 231 -28.96 -1.35 -6.03
C GLY A 231 -27.88 -1.89 -6.98
N ILE A 232 -27.83 -1.39 -8.21
CA ILE A 232 -26.81 -1.74 -9.20
C ILE A 232 -25.42 -1.28 -8.76
N ILE A 233 -25.25 -0.01 -8.37
CA ILE A 233 -23.98 0.55 -7.90
C ILE A 233 -23.42 -0.27 -6.73
N ASN A 234 -24.26 -0.57 -5.75
CA ASN A 234 -23.90 -1.37 -4.57
C ASN A 234 -23.50 -2.80 -4.96
N ALA A 235 -24.22 -3.42 -5.89
CA ALA A 235 -23.92 -4.77 -6.36
C ALA A 235 -22.55 -4.82 -7.05
N VAL A 236 -22.28 -3.86 -7.94
CA VAL A 236 -20.99 -3.77 -8.63
C VAL A 236 -19.86 -3.50 -7.65
N TYR A 237 -20.05 -2.56 -6.71
CA TYR A 237 -19.08 -2.28 -5.65
C TYR A 237 -18.76 -3.53 -4.82
N ASN A 238 -19.77 -4.30 -4.43
CA ASN A 238 -19.60 -5.56 -3.71
C ASN A 238 -18.86 -6.63 -4.54
N GLY A 239 -19.08 -6.67 -5.85
CA GLY A 239 -18.34 -7.57 -6.75
C GLY A 239 -16.87 -7.21 -6.82
N ILE A 240 -16.57 -5.93 -7.07
CA ILE A 240 -15.21 -5.40 -7.15
C ILE A 240 -14.46 -5.57 -5.83
N SER A 241 -15.11 -5.37 -4.68
CA SER A 241 -14.45 -5.47 -3.37
C SER A 241 -13.92 -6.88 -3.05
N LYS A 242 -14.49 -7.92 -3.68
CA LYS A 242 -14.01 -9.31 -3.58
C LYS A 242 -12.83 -9.62 -4.49
N ALA A 243 -12.51 -8.74 -5.44
CA ALA A 243 -11.40 -8.95 -6.35
C ALA A 243 -10.05 -8.71 -5.66
N GLU A 244 -9.12 -9.62 -5.93
CA GLU A 244 -7.71 -9.47 -5.54
C GLU A 244 -7.00 -8.52 -6.50
N THR A 245 -5.90 -7.93 -6.03
CA THR A 245 -4.99 -7.10 -6.82
C THR A 245 -3.77 -7.90 -7.28
N LEU A 246 -3.07 -7.41 -8.31
CA LEU A 246 -1.84 -8.05 -8.82
C LEU A 246 -0.68 -8.02 -7.81
N GLY A 247 -0.67 -7.05 -6.89
CA GLY A 247 0.31 -6.95 -5.82
C GLY A 247 -0.32 -6.68 -4.46
N ALA A 248 0.47 -6.89 -3.42
CA ALA A 248 0.08 -6.58 -2.04
C ALA A 248 0.08 -5.05 -1.79
N VAL A 249 -0.76 -4.64 -0.84
CA VAL A 249 -0.72 -3.30 -0.25
C VAL A 249 0.65 -3.09 0.41
N SER A 250 1.19 -1.89 0.25
CA SER A 250 2.44 -1.45 0.88
C SER A 250 2.38 -1.66 2.39
N THR A 251 3.42 -2.29 2.93
CA THR A 251 3.70 -2.34 4.36
C THR A 251 4.70 -1.28 4.78
N TYR A 252 5.18 -0.43 3.84
CA TYR A 252 6.00 0.71 4.20
C TYR A 252 5.16 1.69 5.03
N PRO A 253 5.78 2.47 5.92
CA PRO A 253 5.06 3.41 6.78
C PRO A 253 4.33 4.50 5.97
N SER A 254 3.25 5.11 6.49
CA SER A 254 2.48 6.16 5.78
C SER A 254 3.22 7.50 5.75
N LYS A 255 2.77 8.47 4.93
CA LYS A 255 3.35 9.83 4.87
C LYS A 255 3.26 10.60 6.20
N ASP A 256 2.25 10.33 7.02
CA ASP A 256 2.12 10.88 8.38
C ASP A 256 3.21 10.33 9.32
N GLN A 257 3.77 9.18 8.95
CA GLN A 257 4.94 8.58 9.55
C GLN A 257 6.15 9.19 8.82
N ILE A 258 6.92 9.97 9.56
CA ILE A 258 8.01 10.71 8.93
C ILE A 258 9.13 9.75 8.53
N ILE A 259 9.18 9.43 7.24
CA ILE A 259 10.20 8.61 6.56
C ILE A 259 11.18 9.53 5.83
N PRO A 260 12.48 9.17 5.71
CA PRO A 260 13.41 9.78 4.76
C PRO A 260 12.79 10.05 3.36
N PRO A 261 13.24 11.08 2.62
CA PRO A 261 14.52 11.72 2.81
C PRO A 261 14.56 12.91 3.78
N PHE A 262 15.64 13.01 4.54
CA PHE A 262 15.96 14.11 5.44
C PHE A 262 17.26 14.77 4.99
N LYS A 263 17.32 16.10 5.07
CA LYS A 263 18.59 16.81 4.89
C LYS A 263 19.52 16.50 6.07
N ASP A 264 20.79 16.24 5.77
CA ASP A 264 21.81 16.07 6.79
C ASP A 264 21.94 17.33 7.65
N GLY A 265 21.96 17.15 8.97
CA GLY A 265 21.95 18.26 9.90
C GLY A 265 21.49 17.88 11.30
N LYS A 266 21.41 18.89 12.15
CA LYS A 266 20.90 18.78 13.52
C LYS A 266 19.67 19.65 13.63
N TYR A 267 18.55 19.02 14.01
CA TYR A 267 17.24 19.66 14.03
C TYR A 267 16.68 19.62 15.43
N VAL A 268 16.41 20.80 15.99
CA VAL A 268 15.77 20.89 17.30
C VAL A 268 14.25 20.78 17.10
N GLY A 269 13.68 19.79 17.75
CA GLY A 269 12.26 19.51 17.77
C GLY A 269 11.60 20.08 19.01
N LYS A 270 10.44 20.70 18.82
CA LYS A 270 9.68 21.36 19.88
C LYS A 270 8.39 20.63 20.24
N ASP A 271 7.98 20.72 21.50
CA ASP A 271 6.65 20.28 21.93
C ASP A 271 5.55 21.22 21.43
N LYS A 272 4.30 20.99 21.86
CA LYS A 272 3.14 21.81 21.44
C LYS A 272 3.20 23.23 21.97
N GLU A 273 3.89 23.43 23.08
CA GLU A 273 4.09 24.68 23.78
C GLU A 273 5.29 25.48 23.22
N GLY A 274 6.08 24.87 22.31
CA GLY A 274 7.22 25.48 21.64
C GLY A 274 8.55 25.31 22.38
N ASN A 275 8.60 24.49 23.43
CA ASN A 275 9.83 24.21 24.16
C ASN A 275 10.69 23.19 23.41
N PRO A 276 12.02 23.35 23.34
CA PRO A 276 12.90 22.37 22.73
C PRO A 276 12.97 21.10 23.60
N VAL A 277 12.65 19.95 23.01
CA VAL A 277 12.60 18.66 23.73
C VAL A 277 13.62 17.65 23.19
N VAL A 278 13.99 17.75 21.92
CA VAL A 278 14.92 16.80 21.27
C VAL A 278 15.76 17.49 20.20
N GLU A 279 16.99 17.03 20.00
CA GLU A 279 17.81 17.31 18.83
C GLU A 279 17.96 16.02 18.03
N VAL A 280 17.50 16.05 16.79
CA VAL A 280 17.60 14.94 15.86
C VAL A 280 18.79 15.18 14.93
N THR A 281 19.76 14.27 14.96
CA THR A 281 20.87 14.26 14.02
C THR A 281 20.51 13.39 12.83
N VAL A 282 20.56 13.97 11.64
CA VAL A 282 20.37 13.30 10.38
C VAL A 282 21.71 13.25 9.65
N LYS A 283 22.05 12.08 9.10
CA LYS A 283 23.24 11.89 8.27
C LYS A 283 23.00 10.85 7.19
N ASN A 284 23.50 11.10 5.98
CA ASN A 284 23.29 10.23 4.83
C ASN A 284 21.83 9.81 4.68
N ASN A 285 20.92 10.77 4.80
CA ASN A 285 19.49 10.54 4.64
C ASN A 285 18.83 9.65 5.73
N LYS A 286 19.50 9.45 6.87
CA LYS A 286 19.03 8.61 7.97
C LYS A 286 19.02 9.39 9.28
N ILE A 287 18.06 9.09 10.13
CA ILE A 287 18.05 9.47 11.54
C ILE A 287 19.22 8.73 12.21
N GLU A 288 20.34 9.42 12.42
CA GLU A 288 21.53 8.85 13.03
C GLU A 288 21.38 8.78 14.55
N LYS A 289 20.79 9.81 15.15
CA LYS A 289 20.74 9.96 16.60
C LYS A 289 19.62 10.90 17.06
N LEU A 290 19.05 10.63 18.23
CA LEU A 290 18.17 11.53 18.97
C LEU A 290 18.80 11.86 20.31
N ASP A 291 19.00 13.15 20.57
CA ASP A 291 19.52 13.66 21.85
C ASP A 291 18.41 14.44 22.57
N LEU A 292 17.99 13.97 23.74
CA LEU A 292 16.96 14.65 24.54
C LEU A 292 17.50 15.99 25.07
N LYS A 293 16.73 17.07 24.91
CA LYS A 293 17.02 18.41 25.45
C LYS A 293 16.19 18.59 26.71
N ILE A 294 16.70 18.07 27.84
CA ILE A 294 15.99 18.08 29.12
C ILE A 294 16.56 19.20 30.00
N ASN A 295 15.68 20.11 30.46
CA ASN A 295 16.08 21.28 31.25
C ASN A 295 15.72 21.19 32.75
N ASP A 296 15.06 20.13 33.22
CA ASP A 296 14.63 20.04 34.64
C ASP A 296 14.81 18.64 35.27
N GLU A 297 14.99 18.64 36.59
CA GLU A 297 15.37 17.50 37.43
C GLU A 297 14.21 16.52 37.68
N ASN A 298 12.95 16.92 37.42
CA ASN A 298 11.76 16.04 37.51
C ASN A 298 11.42 15.28 36.20
N SER A 299 12.40 15.10 35.32
CA SER A 299 12.27 14.51 33.97
C SER A 299 12.30 12.98 33.90
N GLU A 300 12.08 12.26 35.01
CA GLU A 300 12.22 10.79 35.06
C GLU A 300 11.38 10.08 33.98
N TYR A 301 10.15 10.54 33.76
CA TYR A 301 9.27 10.00 32.72
C TYR A 301 9.71 10.34 31.29
N LEU A 302 10.30 11.52 31.06
CA LEU A 302 10.89 11.90 29.77
C LEU A 302 12.19 11.14 29.48
N LYS A 303 13.02 10.87 30.49
CA LYS A 303 14.21 10.02 30.37
C LYS A 303 13.82 8.57 30.08
N LYS A 304 12.82 8.05 30.80
CA LYS A 304 12.29 6.69 30.62
C LYS A 304 11.65 6.49 29.25
N ALA A 305 10.79 7.42 28.83
CA ALA A 305 10.19 7.41 27.50
C ALA A 305 11.26 7.61 26.42
N GLY A 306 12.15 8.57 26.65
CA GLY A 306 13.06 9.06 25.64
C GLY A 306 14.12 8.06 25.18
N ASN A 307 14.69 7.25 26.08
CA ASN A 307 15.65 6.23 25.65
C ASN A 307 14.98 5.15 24.77
N SER A 308 13.81 4.65 25.18
CA SER A 308 13.12 3.59 24.43
C SER A 308 12.60 4.09 23.08
N ILE A 309 12.03 5.29 23.07
CA ILE A 309 11.47 5.91 21.86
C ILE A 309 12.59 6.33 20.91
N ALA A 310 13.69 6.92 21.41
CA ALA A 310 14.82 7.30 20.57
C ALA A 310 15.41 6.09 19.84
N ASP A 311 15.66 5.00 20.57
CA ASP A 311 16.18 3.76 19.99
C ASP A 311 15.23 3.18 18.94
N GLU A 312 13.91 3.19 19.22
CA GLU A 312 12.92 2.68 18.29
C GLU A 312 12.83 3.55 17.02
N ILE A 313 12.87 4.87 17.16
CA ILE A 313 12.85 5.82 16.03
C ILE A 313 14.11 5.69 15.18
N VAL A 314 15.30 5.61 15.78
CA VAL A 314 16.57 5.39 15.06
C VAL A 314 16.56 4.03 14.37
N LYS A 315 16.09 2.97 15.05
CA LYS A 315 16.04 1.63 14.47
C LYS A 315 15.06 1.54 13.30
N LYS A 316 13.87 2.12 13.45
CA LYS A 316 12.81 2.05 12.44
C LYS A 316 12.93 3.13 11.36
N GLN A 317 13.74 4.16 11.59
CA GLN A 317 13.83 5.36 10.73
C GLN A 317 12.46 6.04 10.56
N LEU A 318 11.68 6.08 11.65
CA LEU A 318 10.28 6.52 11.69
C LEU A 318 9.98 7.28 12.95
N ALA A 319 9.37 8.46 12.84
CA ALA A 319 8.94 9.23 13.99
C ALA A 319 7.71 8.65 14.72
N GLU A 320 6.92 7.82 14.04
CA GLU A 320 5.71 7.23 14.61
C GLU A 320 6.04 5.87 15.22
N VAL A 321 6.13 5.85 16.55
CA VAL A 321 6.42 4.69 17.38
C VAL A 321 5.42 4.61 18.53
N ASP A 322 5.34 3.44 19.17
CA ASP A 322 4.39 3.23 20.26
C ASP A 322 4.81 4.01 21.51
N ALA A 323 3.82 4.51 22.25
CA ALA A 323 4.07 5.17 23.53
C ALA A 323 4.53 4.16 24.59
N VAL A 324 5.46 4.57 25.44
CA VAL A 324 5.97 3.72 26.52
C VAL A 324 4.94 3.61 27.65
N SER A 325 4.63 2.39 28.06
CA SER A 325 3.70 2.12 29.15
C SER A 325 4.15 2.80 30.46
N GLY A 326 3.22 3.52 31.10
CA GLY A 326 3.49 4.33 32.28
C GLY A 326 4.20 5.66 32.00
N ALA A 327 4.42 6.03 30.74
CA ALA A 327 5.00 7.31 30.32
C ALA A 327 4.32 7.88 29.06
N THR A 328 3.03 7.59 28.87
CA THR A 328 2.29 7.89 27.62
C THR A 328 2.31 9.37 27.25
N LYS A 329 2.12 10.27 28.22
CA LYS A 329 2.12 11.73 27.97
C LYS A 329 3.48 12.20 27.45
N SER A 330 4.54 11.89 28.18
CA SER A 330 5.93 12.22 27.81
C SER A 330 6.37 11.56 26.50
N SER A 331 5.88 10.35 26.23
CA SER A 331 6.09 9.65 24.95
C SER A 331 5.52 10.44 23.78
N ASN A 332 4.27 10.89 23.91
CA ASN A 332 3.60 11.65 22.86
C ASN A 332 4.26 13.02 22.64
N GLU A 333 4.66 13.70 23.71
CA GLU A 333 5.40 14.98 23.63
C GLU A 333 6.71 14.81 22.85
N LEU A 334 7.48 13.76 23.16
CA LEU A 334 8.71 13.47 22.43
C LEU A 334 8.44 13.10 20.97
N ILE A 335 7.44 12.26 20.68
CA ILE A 335 7.06 11.91 19.31
C ILE A 335 6.68 13.17 18.50
N ILE A 336 5.94 14.10 19.10
CA ILE A 336 5.59 15.38 18.48
C ILE A 336 6.85 16.19 18.18
N ALA A 337 7.76 16.31 19.15
CA ALA A 337 9.00 17.04 18.97
C ALA A 337 9.91 16.41 17.90
N VAL A 338 10.02 15.09 17.86
CA VAL A 338 10.76 14.40 16.79
C VAL A 338 10.08 14.65 15.44
N LYS A 339 8.74 14.62 15.38
CA LYS A 339 8.00 14.94 14.16
C LYS A 339 8.29 16.37 13.70
N ASP A 340 8.32 17.33 14.62
CA ASP A 340 8.69 18.73 14.36
C ASP A 340 10.13 18.87 13.82
N ALA A 341 11.11 18.27 14.49
CA ALA A 341 12.50 18.26 14.04
C ALA A 341 12.66 17.68 12.63
N LEU A 342 12.01 16.54 12.36
CA LEU A 342 12.10 15.87 11.08
C LEU A 342 11.29 16.58 9.97
N ARG A 343 10.29 17.41 10.32
CA ARG A 343 9.66 18.36 9.37
C ARG A 343 10.66 19.45 8.99
N ASN A 344 11.37 20.03 9.95
CA ASN A 344 12.44 21.00 9.67
C ASN A 344 13.59 20.37 8.86
N ALA A 345 13.81 19.05 9.00
CA ALA A 345 14.73 18.28 8.15
C ALA A 345 14.18 18.01 6.74
N LYS A 346 12.88 18.20 6.53
CA LYS A 346 12.15 18.07 5.26
C LYS A 346 11.80 19.41 4.62
N ASP A 347 11.98 20.56 5.28
CA ASP A 347 11.71 21.86 4.65
C ASP A 347 12.72 22.10 3.51
N TRP A 348 12.27 21.82 2.29
CA TRP A 348 13.03 21.94 1.05
C TRP A 348 12.59 23.08 0.16
#